data_AF-A0A1T5KXH2-F1
#
_entry.id   AF-A0A1T5KXH2-F1
#
_cell.length_a   1.000
_cell.length_b   1.000
_cell.length_c   1.000
_cell.angle_alpha   90.00
_cell.angle_beta   90.00
_cell.angle_gamma   90.00
#
_symmetry.space_group_name_H-M   'P 1'
#
loop_
_entity.id
_entity.type
_entity.pdbx_description
1 polymer ?
#
loop_
_entity_poly.entity_id
_entity_poly.type
_entity_poly.pdbx_seq_one_letter_code
_entity_poly.pdbx_strand_id
1 'polypeptide(L)'
;MIYYANDTLRTGTDISRAVLAYAGALARRNSSATVDIPIRRDDGTQGRANLLLGPASQLVAEAYTDNAEEIVDEELVDSLHALVKNLAVGTGRPFDEGDVEAVDDDYV
;
A
#
# COMPACT_ATOMS: atom_id res chain seq x y z
N MET A 1 7.03 -10.66 -8.44
CA MET A 1 7.43 -9.48 -9.24
C MET A 1 6.36 -8.41 -9.08
N ILE A 2 6.74 -7.14 -9.04
CA ILE A 2 5.82 -5.99 -8.95
C ILE A 2 6.09 -5.06 -10.14
N TYR A 3 5.04 -4.65 -10.85
CA TYR A 3 5.11 -3.60 -11.87
C TYR A 3 4.62 -2.29 -11.27
N TYR A 4 5.40 -1.21 -11.37
CA TYR A 4 5.05 0.13 -10.88
C TYR A 4 5.52 1.20 -11.87
N ALA A 5 4.59 2.01 -12.39
CA ALA A 5 4.88 3.17 -13.24
C ALA A 5 5.90 2.89 -14.38
N ASN A 6 5.75 1.74 -15.05
CA ASN A 6 6.60 1.25 -16.15
C ASN A 6 7.95 0.65 -15.75
N ASP A 7 8.22 0.52 -14.45
CA ASP A 7 9.37 -0.20 -13.90
C ASP A 7 8.94 -1.59 -13.39
N THR A 8 9.87 -2.54 -13.43
CA THR A 8 9.61 -3.92 -13.02
C THR A 8 10.57 -4.37 -11.93
N LEU A 9 10.01 -4.64 -10.75
CA LEU A 9 10.76 -4.99 -9.55
C LEU A 9 10.63 -6.48 -9.24
N ARG A 10 11.76 -7.15 -9.02
CA ARG A 10 11.79 -8.54 -8.56
C ARG A 10 11.94 -8.58 -7.05
N THR A 11 10.98 -9.17 -6.35
CA THR A 11 10.98 -9.38 -4.90
C THR A 11 10.25 -10.68 -4.58
N GLY A 12 10.25 -11.09 -3.31
CA GLY A 12 9.55 -12.28 -2.82
C GLY A 12 8.05 -12.23 -3.07
N THR A 13 7.44 -13.41 -3.19
CA THR A 13 6.01 -13.56 -3.43
C THR A 13 5.19 -12.97 -2.28
N ASP A 14 5.57 -13.25 -1.04
CA ASP A 14 4.84 -12.76 0.13
C ASP A 14 4.99 -11.25 0.33
N ILE A 15 6.17 -10.70 0.05
CA ILE A 15 6.41 -9.26 0.03
C ILE A 15 5.52 -8.60 -1.03
N SER A 16 5.46 -9.17 -2.24
CA SER A 16 4.62 -8.65 -3.33
C SER A 16 3.14 -8.60 -2.95
N ARG A 17 2.64 -9.67 -2.31
CA ARG A 17 1.25 -9.76 -1.83
C ARG A 17 0.96 -8.75 -0.72
N ALA A 18 1.86 -8.60 0.24
CA ALA A 18 1.71 -7.65 1.34
C ALA A 18 1.68 -6.20 0.84
N VAL A 19 2.55 -5.84 -0.12
CA VAL A 19 2.55 -4.51 -0.77
C VAL A 19 1.24 -4.23 -1.49
N LEU A 20 0.72 -5.19 -2.26
CA LEU A 20 -0.58 -5.06 -2.94
C LEU A 20 -1.73 -4.85 -1.95
N ALA A 21 -1.76 -5.63 -0.87
CA ALA A 21 -2.77 -5.50 0.17
C ALA A 21 -2.72 -4.10 0.83
N TYR A 22 -1.52 -3.61 1.10
CA TYR A 22 -1.32 -2.28 1.68
C TYR A 22 -1.74 -1.15 0.73
N ALA A 23 -1.34 -1.21 -0.54
CA ALA A 23 -1.79 -0.26 -1.55
C ALA A 23 -3.33 -0.25 -1.67
N GLY A 24 -3.98 -1.41 -1.66
CA GLY A 24 -5.43 -1.52 -1.67
C GLY A 24 -6.09 -0.91 -0.42
N ALA A 25 -5.48 -1.05 0.76
CA ALA A 25 -5.97 -0.42 1.98
C ALA A 25 -5.86 1.11 1.95
N LEU A 26 -4.74 1.64 1.45
CA LEU A 26 -4.51 3.07 1.24
C LEU A 26 -5.49 3.67 0.25
N ALA A 27 -5.74 2.98 -0.89
CA ALA A 27 -6.69 3.43 -1.90
C ALA A 27 -8.11 3.59 -1.34
N ARG A 28 -8.58 2.65 -0.50
CA ARG A 28 -9.90 2.72 0.16
C ARG A 28 -10.02 3.91 1.13
N ARG A 29 -8.89 4.41 1.62
CA ARG A 29 -8.78 5.55 2.54
C ARG A 29 -8.48 6.86 1.82
N ASN A 30 -8.41 6.85 0.49
CA ASN A 30 -7.94 7.96 -0.32
C ASN A 30 -6.61 8.55 0.20
N SER A 31 -5.70 7.69 0.66
CA SER A 31 -4.43 8.07 1.27
C SER A 31 -3.25 7.48 0.50
N SER A 32 -2.04 7.93 0.84
CA SER A 32 -0.80 7.46 0.24
C SER A 32 0.30 7.25 1.28
N ALA A 33 1.21 6.32 1.01
CA ALA A 33 2.39 6.08 1.84
C ALA A 33 3.56 5.59 0.99
N THR A 34 4.79 5.78 1.48
CA THR A 34 5.98 5.19 0.87
C THR A 34 6.31 3.89 1.59
N VAL A 35 6.62 2.83 0.83
CA VAL A 35 7.16 1.58 1.35
C VAL A 35 8.54 1.32 0.75
N ASP A 36 9.43 0.79 1.57
CA ASP A 36 10.76 0.37 1.15
C ASP A 36 10.82 -1.16 1.18
N ILE A 37 11.15 -1.78 0.05
CA ILE A 37 11.14 -3.25 -0.10
C ILE A 37 12.48 -3.77 -0.62
N PRO A 38 12.91 -4.97 -0.19
CA PRO A 38 14.07 -5.61 -0.78
C PRO A 38 13.75 -6.09 -2.20
N ILE A 39 14.66 -5.86 -3.13
CA ILE A 39 14.54 -6.27 -4.52
C ILE A 39 15.79 -7.02 -4.99
N ARG A 40 15.65 -7.81 -6.04
CA ARG A 40 16.76 -8.39 -6.78
C ARG A 40 17.00 -7.57 -8.05
N ARG A 41 18.23 -7.11 -8.23
CA ARG A 41 18.67 -6.43 -9.46
C ARG A 41 19.00 -7.44 -10.55
N ASP A 42 19.17 -6.96 -11.78
CA ASP A 42 19.49 -7.80 -12.95
C ASP A 42 20.84 -8.51 -12.83
N ASP A 43 21.77 -7.96 -12.05
CA ASP A 43 23.07 -8.58 -11.73
C ASP A 43 22.97 -9.68 -10.65
N GLY A 44 21.76 -10.00 -10.17
CA GLY A 44 21.50 -10.98 -9.13
C GLY A 44 21.73 -10.45 -7.71
N THR A 45 22.25 -9.23 -7.53
CA THR A 45 22.47 -8.64 -6.21
C THR A 45 21.16 -8.22 -5.56
N GLN A 46 21.16 -8.22 -4.22
CA GLN A 46 20.06 -7.65 -3.45
C GLN A 46 20.19 -6.12 -3.36
N GLY A 47 19.07 -5.44 -3.44
CA GLY A 47 18.94 -4.00 -3.33
C GLY A 47 17.66 -3.63 -2.59
N ARG A 48 17.35 -2.33 -2.57
CA ARG A 48 16.11 -1.81 -1.99
C ARG A 48 15.44 -0.86 -2.96
N ALA A 49 14.10 -0.85 -2.95
CA ALA A 49 13.27 0.01 -3.77
C ALA A 49 12.25 0.74 -2.91
N ASN A 50 12.18 2.06 -3.07
CA ASN A 50 11.16 2.90 -2.46
C ASN A 50 9.99 3.10 -3.42
N LEU A 51 8.81 2.71 -2.97
CA LEU A 51 7.56 2.73 -3.74
C LEU A 51 6.60 3.73 -3.11
N LEU A 52 6.06 4.65 -3.90
CA LEU A 52 4.94 5.49 -3.49
C LEU A 52 3.61 4.79 -3.80
N LEU A 53 2.87 4.43 -2.76
CA LEU A 53 1.59 3.73 -2.84
C LEU A 53 0.44 4.71 -2.59
N GLY A 54 -0.61 4.65 -3.39
CA GLY A 54 -1.81 5.49 -3.26
C GLY A 54 -2.89 5.10 -4.26
N PRO A 55 -3.99 5.88 -4.36
CA PRO A 55 -5.15 5.52 -5.18
C PRO A 55 -4.84 5.47 -6.68
N ALA A 56 -3.86 6.26 -7.12
CA ALA A 56 -3.41 6.30 -8.51
C ALA A 56 -2.29 5.30 -8.82
N SER A 57 -1.80 4.54 -7.84
CA SER A 57 -0.72 3.58 -8.05
C SER A 57 -1.20 2.43 -8.92
N GLN A 58 -0.64 2.32 -10.13
CA GLN A 58 -0.83 1.15 -10.99
C GLN A 58 0.14 0.06 -10.55
N LEU A 59 -0.32 -0.81 -9.66
CA LEU A 59 0.46 -1.94 -9.14
C LEU A 59 -0.12 -3.25 -9.65
N VAL A 60 0.74 -4.08 -10.22
CA VAL A 60 0.44 -5.46 -10.61
C VAL A 60 1.50 -6.36 -9.97
N ALA A 61 1.08 -7.48 -9.37
CA ALA A 61 2.01 -8.52 -8.96
C ALA A 61 1.81 -9.80 -9.75
N GLU A 62 2.93 -10.40 -10.14
CA GLU A 62 2.99 -11.66 -10.86
C GLU A 62 3.99 -12.58 -10.17
N ALA A 63 3.62 -13.85 -9.99
CA ALA A 63 4.53 -14.88 -9.51
C ALA A 63 5.46 -15.29 -10.66
N TYR A 64 6.75 -15.37 -10.39
CA TYR A 64 7.72 -15.81 -11.39
C TYR A 64 8.08 -17.28 -11.11
N THR A 65 8.17 -18.10 -12.15
CA THR A 65 8.38 -19.56 -12.03
C THR A 65 9.85 -19.98 -12.10
N ASP A 66 10.79 -19.03 -11.94
CA ASP A 66 12.21 -19.35 -12.03
C ASP A 66 12.69 -20.06 -10.74
N ASN A 67 13.66 -20.96 -10.83
CA ASN A 67 14.19 -21.73 -9.70
C ASN A 67 15.10 -20.91 -8.77
N ALA A 68 15.12 -19.58 -8.94
CA ALA A 68 15.93 -18.69 -8.12
C ALA A 68 15.30 -18.53 -6.73
N GLU A 69 16.13 -18.57 -5.69
CA GLU A 69 15.68 -18.41 -4.30
C GLU A 69 14.97 -17.06 -4.11
N GLU A 70 13.75 -17.10 -3.58
CA GLU A 70 12.97 -15.89 -3.33
C GLU A 70 13.60 -15.03 -2.22
N ILE A 71 13.35 -13.72 -2.27
CA ILE A 71 13.72 -12.84 -1.16
C ILE A 71 12.67 -12.99 -0.07
N VAL A 72 13.10 -13.37 1.14
CA VAL A 72 12.23 -13.51 2.30
C VAL A 72 12.54 -12.40 3.30
N ASP A 73 11.49 -11.70 3.75
CA ASP A 73 11.55 -10.63 4.76
C ASP A 73 10.24 -10.68 5.57
N GLU A 74 10.19 -11.61 6.52
CA GLU A 74 8.99 -11.88 7.34
C GLU A 74 8.61 -10.66 8.19
N GLU A 75 9.60 -9.95 8.73
CA GLU A 75 9.38 -8.74 9.53
C GLU A 75 8.69 -7.64 8.72
N LEU A 76 9.15 -7.40 7.48
CA LEU A 76 8.50 -6.46 6.57
C LEU A 76 7.06 -6.91 6.26
N VAL A 77 6.85 -8.18 5.94
CA VAL A 77 5.52 -8.73 5.63
C VAL A 77 4.55 -8.52 6.80
N ASP A 78 4.99 -8.85 8.01
CA ASP A 78 4.19 -8.68 9.22
C ASP A 78 3.89 -7.21 9.52
N SER A 79 4.86 -6.32 9.32
CA SER A 79 4.66 -4.88 9.47
C SER A 79 3.60 -4.33 8.51
N LEU A 80 3.62 -4.76 7.24
CA LEU A 80 2.65 -4.35 6.23
C LEU A 80 1.26 -4.89 6.55
N HIS A 81 1.16 -6.13 7.04
CA HIS A 81 -0.11 -6.68 7.52
C HIS A 81 -0.67 -5.91 8.72
N ALA A 82 0.18 -5.49 9.66
CA ALA A 82 -0.24 -4.66 10.78
C ALA A 82 -0.77 -3.30 10.30
N LEU A 83 -0.10 -2.66 9.35
CA LEU A 83 -0.55 -1.40 8.74
C LEU A 83 -1.91 -1.55 8.05
N VAL A 84 -2.10 -2.62 7.28
CA VAL A 84 -3.40 -2.94 6.64
C VAL A 84 -4.51 -3.08 7.69
N LYS A 85 -4.25 -3.81 8.78
CA LYS A 85 -5.22 -3.99 9.87
C LYS A 85 -5.59 -2.65 10.52
N ASN A 86 -4.59 -1.81 10.80
CA ASN A 86 -4.83 -0.48 11.38
C ASN A 86 -5.67 0.42 10.46
N LEU A 87 -5.40 0.37 9.15
CA LEU A 87 -6.20 1.08 8.15
C LEU A 87 -7.61 0.49 8.00
N ALA A 88 -7.86 -0.77 8.34
CA ALA A 88 -9.22 -1.31 8.34
C ALA A 88 -10.05 -0.79 9.53
N VAL A 89 -9.43 -0.62 10.70
CA VAL A 89 -10.14 -0.25 11.95
C VAL A 89 -10.59 1.21 12.00
N GLY A 90 -9.86 2.13 11.36
CA GLY A 90 -10.11 3.58 11.48
C GLY A 90 -11.34 4.14 10.75
N THR A 91 -12.44 3.40 10.53
CA THR A 91 -13.65 3.90 9.83
C THR A 91 -14.38 4.95 10.69
N GLY A 92 -13.81 6.16 10.77
CA GLY A 92 -14.53 7.36 11.15
C GLY A 92 -15.50 7.73 10.04
N ARG A 93 -16.77 7.93 10.42
CA ARG A 93 -17.89 8.34 9.56
C ARG A 93 -17.49 9.57 8.72
N PRO A 94 -17.94 9.69 7.44
CA PRO A 94 -17.90 10.98 6.78
C PRO A 94 -18.72 11.98 7.60
N PHE A 95 -18.15 13.18 7.80
CA PHE A 95 -18.92 14.33 8.26
C PHE A 95 -19.99 14.61 7.20
N ASP A 96 -21.25 14.49 7.58
CA ASP A 96 -22.37 14.93 6.76
C ASP A 96 -22.45 16.46 6.93
N GLU A 97 -22.37 17.22 5.84
CA GLU A 97 -22.50 18.69 5.83
C GLU A 97 -23.93 19.18 6.15
N GLY A 98 -24.77 18.32 6.74
CA GLY A 98 -26.17 18.59 7.11
C GLY A 98 -26.40 19.12 8.54
N ASP A 99 -25.40 19.10 9.42
CA ASP A 99 -25.56 19.45 10.85
C ASP A 99 -25.29 20.94 11.17
N VAL A 100 -25.29 21.83 10.16
CA VAL A 100 -25.40 23.27 10.43
C VAL A 100 -26.87 23.62 10.68
N GLU A 101 -27.37 23.23 11.86
CA GLU A 101 -28.64 23.77 12.36
C GLU A 101 -28.55 25.30 12.39
N ALA A 102 -29.52 25.91 11.72
CA ALA A 102 -29.68 27.35 11.63
C ALA A 102 -29.67 27.96 13.04
N VAL A 103 -28.72 28.86 13.28
CA VAL A 103 -28.87 29.87 14.33
C VAL A 103 -30.06 30.73 13.94
N ASP A 104 -31.18 30.53 14.64
CA ASP A 104 -32.41 31.32 14.49
C ASP A 104 -32.09 32.80 14.74
N ASP A 105 -32.28 33.60 13.70
CA ASP A 105 -32.03 35.04 13.69
C ASP A 105 -33.30 35.76 14.17
N ASP A 106 -33.61 35.65 15.46
CA ASP A 106 -34.72 36.36 16.10
C ASP A 106 -34.20 37.53 16.93
N TYR A 107 -33.98 38.65 16.24
CA TYR A 107 -33.84 40.00 16.81
C TYR A 107 -34.88 40.93 16.18
N VAL A 108 -36.12 40.96 16.71
CA VAL A 108 -36.99 42.16 16.78
C VAL A 108 -37.89 42.10 18.01
#